data_AF-A0A1U7NUM5-F1
#
_entry.id   AF-A0A1U7NUM5-F1
#
_cell.length_a   1.000
_cell.length_b   1.000
_cell.length_c   1.000
_cell.angle_alpha   90.00
_cell.angle_beta   90.00
_cell.angle_gamma   90.00
#
_symmetry.space_group_name_H-M   'P 1'
#
loop_
_entity.id
_entity.type
_entity.pdbx_description
1 polymer ?
#
loop_
_entity_poly.entity_id
_entity_poly.type
_entity_poly.pdbx_seq_one_letter_code
_entity_poly.pdbx_strand_id
1 'polypeptide(L)'
;MSEMLREYQGYVLAYRLRAAVGGRVTPGGEQLTLPEYAVTRIERQDLARSLIKQGMGAAQMRRLDSLSDTLMFGFWLNPAEVAAFLRAAIDEGSHPALGHPAAFAALLTASERSRLGDSGVQRVCAHHLACLTLAAPMLDPDGLSRAWQRIEDTTPPLFLDELVATGAA
;
A
#
# COMPACT_ATOMS: atom_id res chain seq x y z
N MET A 1 11.50 12.61 6.44
CA MET A 1 10.75 11.90 7.50
C MET A 1 9.29 11.67 7.12
N SER A 2 8.54 12.72 6.77
CA SER A 2 7.13 12.63 6.31
C SER A 2 6.87 11.58 5.22
N GLU A 3 7.75 11.47 4.23
CA GLU A 3 7.61 10.48 3.13
C GLU A 3 7.63 9.03 3.62
N MET A 4 8.57 8.67 4.52
CA MET A 4 8.66 7.30 5.06
C MET A 4 7.43 6.94 5.89
N LEU A 5 6.88 7.89 6.65
CA LEU A 5 5.67 7.66 7.45
C LEU A 5 4.43 7.43 6.55
N ARG A 6 4.36 8.13 5.41
CA ARG A 6 3.32 7.91 4.39
C ARG A 6 3.50 6.56 3.70
N GLU A 7 4.75 6.19 3.40
CA GLU A 7 5.08 4.87 2.84
C GLU A 7 4.65 3.75 3.80
N TYR A 8 4.96 3.89 5.09
CA TYR A 8 4.53 2.97 6.14
C TYR A 8 3.00 2.89 6.26
N GLN A 9 2.30 4.04 6.20
CA GLN A 9 0.84 4.07 6.19
C GLN A 9 0.26 3.34 4.98
N GLY A 10 0.86 3.52 3.80
CA GLY A 10 0.51 2.77 2.60
C GLY A 10 0.73 1.27 2.79
N TYR A 11 1.87 0.87 3.37
CA TYR A 11 2.18 -0.52 3.70
C TYR A 11 1.12 -1.14 4.61
N VAL A 12 0.77 -0.50 5.73
CA VAL A 12 -0.23 -1.02 6.68
C VAL A 12 -1.58 -1.21 6.00
N LEU A 13 -2.04 -0.25 5.19
CA LEU A 13 -3.30 -0.42 4.46
C LEU A 13 -3.24 -1.52 3.40
N ALA A 14 -2.12 -1.66 2.69
CA ALA A 14 -1.93 -2.74 1.73
C ALA A 14 -1.96 -4.10 2.42
N TYR A 15 -1.31 -4.21 3.58
CA TYR A 15 -1.31 -5.41 4.42
C TYR A 15 -2.72 -5.77 4.86
N ARG A 16 -3.45 -4.82 5.47
CA ARG A 16 -4.82 -5.05 5.95
C ARG A 16 -5.77 -5.42 4.81
N LEU A 17 -5.65 -4.77 3.65
CA LEU A 17 -6.46 -5.12 2.48
C LEU A 17 -6.17 -6.53 1.99
N ARG A 18 -4.89 -6.91 1.83
CA ARG A 18 -4.47 -8.24 1.40
C ARG A 18 -4.91 -9.33 2.39
N ALA A 19 -4.77 -9.07 3.69
CA ALA A 19 -5.26 -9.96 4.73
C ALA A 19 -6.78 -10.12 4.71
N ALA A 20 -7.53 -9.04 4.43
CA ALA A 20 -8.99 -9.10 4.33
C ALA A 20 -9.48 -9.85 3.07
N VAL A 21 -8.78 -9.72 1.94
CA VAL A 21 -9.07 -10.52 0.73
C VAL A 21 -8.76 -12.00 0.99
N GLY A 22 -7.65 -12.30 1.65
CA GLY A 22 -7.24 -13.67 1.95
C GLY A 22 -6.72 -14.43 0.72
N GLY A 23 -6.72 -15.77 0.80
CA GLY A 23 -6.28 -16.64 -0.29
C GLY A 23 -4.82 -16.42 -0.68
N ARG A 24 -4.52 -16.49 -1.99
CA ARG A 24 -3.15 -16.33 -2.53
C ARG A 24 -2.53 -14.96 -2.34
N VAL A 25 -3.33 -13.91 -2.04
CA VAL A 25 -2.79 -12.56 -1.80
C VAL A 25 -2.49 -12.28 -0.34
N THR A 26 -2.81 -13.22 0.57
CA THR A 26 -2.53 -13.11 2.01
C THR A 26 -1.04 -12.82 2.24
N PRO A 27 -0.67 -11.82 3.07
CA PRO A 27 0.73 -11.58 3.42
C PRO A 27 1.35 -12.81 4.10
N GLY A 28 2.57 -13.19 3.72
CA GLY A 28 3.24 -14.40 4.21
C GLY A 28 3.73 -14.35 5.67
N GLY A 29 3.57 -13.23 6.37
CA GLY A 29 4.02 -13.02 7.75
C GLY A 29 3.19 -11.98 8.49
N GLU A 30 3.54 -11.72 9.73
CA GLU A 30 2.91 -10.68 10.55
C GLU A 30 3.14 -9.29 9.97
N GLN A 31 2.23 -8.36 10.29
CA GLN A 31 2.39 -6.95 9.92
C GLN A 31 3.62 -6.39 10.64
N LEU A 32 4.56 -5.82 9.88
CA LEU A 32 5.70 -5.12 10.45
C LEU A 32 5.24 -3.89 11.23
N THR A 33 5.87 -3.67 12.38
CA THR A 33 5.84 -2.41 13.11
C THR A 33 6.62 -1.33 12.37
N LEU A 34 6.47 -0.05 12.75
CA LEU A 34 7.20 1.07 12.16
C LEU A 34 8.73 0.89 12.26
N PRO A 35 9.32 0.49 13.40
CA PRO A 35 10.76 0.25 13.48
C PRO A 35 11.23 -0.89 12.58
N GLU A 36 10.48 -2.00 12.52
CA GLU A 36 10.81 -3.13 11.65
C GLU A 36 10.73 -2.72 10.19
N TYR A 37 9.64 -2.05 9.79
CA TYR A 37 9.49 -1.50 8.45
C TYR A 37 10.64 -0.57 8.08
N ALA A 38 11.05 0.33 8.97
CA ALA A 38 12.16 1.25 8.72
C ALA A 38 13.49 0.51 8.48
N VAL A 39 13.80 -0.50 9.30
CA VAL A 39 15.01 -1.32 9.14
C VAL A 39 14.97 -2.10 7.82
N THR A 40 13.85 -2.78 7.55
CA THR A 40 13.65 -3.55 6.30
C THR A 40 13.74 -2.66 5.06
N ARG A 41 13.18 -1.44 5.14
CA ARG A 41 13.26 -0.43 4.07
C ARG A 41 14.70 0.02 3.81
N ILE A 42 15.50 0.26 4.84
CA ILE A 42 16.91 0.63 4.69
C ILE A 42 17.68 -0.49 3.98
N GLU A 43 17.50 -1.75 4.38
CA GLU A 43 18.14 -2.90 3.74
C GLU A 43 17.79 -2.97 2.25
N ARG A 44 16.49 -2.80 1.92
CA ARG A 44 16.01 -2.78 0.53
C ARG A 44 16.63 -1.64 -0.27
N GLN A 45 16.75 -0.45 0.33
CA GLN A 45 17.37 0.72 -0.31
C GLN A 45 18.86 0.53 -0.55
N ASP A 46 19.58 -0.10 0.37
CA ASP A 46 20.99 -0.43 0.20
C ASP A 46 21.20 -1.39 -0.97
N LEU A 47 20.39 -2.45 -1.05
CA LEU A 47 20.43 -3.38 -2.18
C LEU A 47 20.09 -2.69 -3.50
N ALA A 48 19.02 -1.88 -3.56
CA ALA A 48 18.67 -1.14 -4.77
C ALA A 48 19.79 -0.19 -5.21
N ARG A 49 20.47 0.48 -4.28
CA ARG A 49 21.64 1.33 -4.58
C ARG A 49 22.83 0.51 -5.09
N SER A 50 23.08 -0.66 -4.52
CA SER A 50 24.14 -1.57 -4.98
C SER A 50 23.90 -2.05 -6.41
N LEU A 51 22.65 -2.40 -6.76
CA LEU A 51 22.28 -2.81 -8.12
C LEU A 51 22.70 -1.77 -9.16
N ILE A 52 22.42 -0.50 -8.89
CA ILE A 52 22.74 0.62 -9.81
C ILE A 52 24.26 0.84 -9.93
N LYS A 53 25.01 0.71 -8.84
CA LYS A 53 26.44 1.07 -8.80
C LYS A 53 27.37 0.01 -9.37
N GLN A 54 27.13 -1.26 -9.04
CA GLN A 54 28.10 -2.34 -9.24
C GLN A 54 27.47 -3.62 -9.81
N GLY A 55 26.18 -3.59 -10.13
CA GLY A 55 25.42 -4.79 -10.45
C GLY A 55 25.12 -5.64 -9.22
N MET A 56 24.45 -6.75 -9.43
CA MET A 56 23.93 -7.59 -8.35
C MET A 56 23.94 -9.06 -8.75
N GLY A 57 24.37 -9.94 -7.84
CA GLY A 57 24.30 -11.39 -8.04
C GLY A 57 22.88 -11.94 -7.83
N ALA A 58 22.61 -13.16 -8.31
CA ALA A 58 21.27 -13.76 -8.26
C ALA A 58 20.67 -13.87 -6.84
N ALA A 59 21.50 -14.12 -5.82
CA ALA A 59 21.04 -14.19 -4.43
C ALA A 59 20.58 -12.82 -3.90
N GLN A 60 21.31 -11.76 -4.24
CA GLN A 60 20.96 -10.39 -3.85
C GLN A 60 19.71 -9.91 -4.60
N MET A 61 19.54 -10.28 -5.88
CA MET A 61 18.32 -9.99 -6.64
C MET A 61 17.09 -10.62 -5.97
N ARG A 62 17.17 -11.94 -5.65
CA ARG A 62 16.08 -12.61 -4.91
C ARG A 62 15.78 -11.97 -3.56
N ARG A 63 16.81 -11.49 -2.86
CA ARG A 63 16.61 -10.76 -1.59
C ARG A 63 15.92 -9.43 -1.82
N LEU A 64 16.31 -8.66 -2.84
CA LEU A 64 15.67 -7.40 -3.20
C LEU A 64 14.19 -7.59 -3.57
N ASP A 65 13.86 -8.65 -4.32
CA ASP A 65 12.49 -9.01 -4.68
C ASP A 65 11.69 -9.37 -3.42
N SER A 66 12.21 -10.29 -2.59
CA SER A 66 11.58 -10.69 -1.32
C SER A 66 11.34 -9.51 -0.36
N LEU A 67 12.28 -8.57 -0.28
CA LEU A 67 12.09 -7.35 0.51
C LEU A 67 11.03 -6.43 -0.10
N SER A 68 11.00 -6.31 -1.42
CA SER A 68 9.99 -5.49 -2.11
C SER A 68 8.59 -6.06 -1.91
N ASP A 69 8.44 -7.39 -1.95
CA ASP A 69 7.19 -8.08 -1.63
C ASP A 69 6.78 -7.87 -0.17
N THR A 70 7.72 -8.07 0.77
CA THR A 70 7.48 -7.92 2.21
C THR A 70 7.04 -6.49 2.56
N LEU A 71 7.70 -5.49 1.97
CA LEU A 71 7.38 -4.08 2.17
C LEU A 71 6.16 -3.61 1.38
N MET A 72 5.62 -4.46 0.49
CA MET A 72 4.59 -4.09 -0.50
C MET A 72 5.01 -2.82 -1.26
N PHE A 73 6.31 -2.77 -1.59
CA PHE A 73 6.96 -1.54 -2.03
C PHE A 73 6.33 -1.02 -3.32
N GLY A 74 5.85 0.22 -3.29
CA GLY A 74 5.23 0.86 -4.46
C GLY A 74 3.88 0.26 -4.87
N PHE A 75 3.29 -0.65 -4.08
CA PHE A 75 2.04 -1.36 -4.42
C PHE A 75 0.95 -0.43 -4.95
N TRP A 76 0.60 0.62 -4.19
CA TRP A 76 -0.53 1.50 -4.51
C TRP A 76 -0.35 2.31 -5.80
N LEU A 77 0.90 2.61 -6.19
CA LEU A 77 1.20 3.51 -7.28
C LEU A 77 1.82 2.80 -8.49
N ASN A 78 1.90 1.46 -8.45
CA ASN A 78 2.40 0.64 -9.55
C ASN A 78 1.21 -0.09 -10.24
N PRO A 79 0.77 0.38 -11.42
CA PRO A 79 -0.34 -0.24 -12.16
C PRO A 79 -0.22 -1.75 -12.36
N ALA A 80 0.99 -2.26 -12.59
CA ALA A 80 1.21 -3.68 -12.81
C ALA A 80 0.99 -4.51 -11.54
N GLU A 81 1.46 -4.01 -10.39
CA GLU A 81 1.25 -4.64 -9.08
C GLU A 81 -0.23 -4.62 -8.67
N VAL A 82 -0.90 -3.48 -8.87
CA VAL A 82 -2.35 -3.37 -8.62
C VAL A 82 -3.12 -4.32 -9.51
N ALA A 83 -2.80 -4.41 -10.80
CA ALA A 83 -3.46 -5.34 -11.73
C ALA A 83 -3.23 -6.80 -11.35
N ALA A 84 -2.00 -7.18 -10.99
CA ALA A 84 -1.67 -8.53 -10.55
C ALA A 84 -2.43 -8.90 -9.26
N PHE A 85 -2.47 -7.98 -8.29
CA PHE A 85 -3.23 -8.14 -7.05
C PHE A 85 -4.73 -8.27 -7.31
N LEU A 86 -5.34 -7.40 -8.14
CA LEU A 86 -6.78 -7.46 -8.43
C LEU A 86 -7.16 -8.75 -9.15
N ARG A 87 -6.33 -9.21 -10.11
CA ARG A 87 -6.57 -10.49 -10.78
C ARG A 87 -6.54 -11.64 -9.79
N ALA A 88 -5.53 -11.70 -8.93
CA ALA A 88 -5.44 -12.72 -7.90
C ALA A 88 -6.62 -12.63 -6.92
N ALA A 89 -7.01 -11.42 -6.48
CA ALA A 89 -8.15 -11.22 -5.59
C ALA A 89 -9.47 -11.69 -6.19
N ILE A 90 -9.70 -11.44 -7.50
CA ILE A 90 -10.88 -11.93 -8.22
C ILE A 90 -10.92 -13.46 -8.24
N ASP A 91 -9.79 -14.10 -8.52
CA ASP A 91 -9.67 -15.57 -8.52
C ASP A 91 -9.96 -16.19 -7.13
N GLU A 92 -9.70 -15.45 -6.05
CA GLU A 92 -9.99 -15.85 -4.65
C GLU A 92 -11.43 -15.53 -4.20
N GLY A 93 -12.30 -15.05 -5.10
CA GLY A 93 -13.71 -14.73 -4.79
C GLY A 93 -13.99 -13.26 -4.49
N SER A 94 -13.00 -12.37 -4.68
CA SER A 94 -13.08 -10.92 -4.47
C SER A 94 -13.35 -10.52 -3.01
N HIS A 95 -13.35 -9.20 -2.75
CA HIS A 95 -13.68 -8.66 -1.43
C HIS A 95 -14.36 -7.29 -1.58
N PRO A 96 -15.41 -6.97 -0.78
CA PRO A 96 -16.13 -5.69 -0.92
C PRO A 96 -15.25 -4.45 -0.77
N ALA A 97 -14.18 -4.51 0.03
CA ALA A 97 -13.23 -3.41 0.21
C ALA A 97 -12.54 -2.99 -1.10
N LEU A 98 -12.52 -3.82 -2.14
CA LEU A 98 -11.91 -3.46 -3.43
C LEU A 98 -12.71 -2.42 -4.23
N GLY A 99 -13.96 -2.16 -3.87
CA GLY A 99 -14.82 -1.22 -4.60
C GLY A 99 -15.81 -0.42 -3.76
N HIS A 100 -16.08 -0.80 -2.51
CA HIS A 100 -17.06 -0.13 -1.66
C HIS A 100 -16.36 0.69 -0.56
N PRO A 101 -16.53 2.03 -0.53
CA PRO A 101 -15.89 2.88 0.48
C PRO A 101 -16.16 2.46 1.93
N ALA A 102 -17.40 2.05 2.24
CA ALA A 102 -17.75 1.61 3.59
C ALA A 102 -17.01 0.32 4.00
N ALA A 103 -16.84 -0.63 3.08
CA ALA A 103 -16.08 -1.85 3.33
C ALA A 103 -14.58 -1.57 3.41
N PHE A 104 -14.05 -0.62 2.62
CA PHE A 104 -12.66 -0.18 2.75
C PHE A 104 -12.42 0.51 4.09
N ALA A 105 -13.34 1.36 4.54
CA ALA A 105 -13.26 2.01 5.85
C ALA A 105 -13.26 1.03 7.04
N ALA A 106 -13.76 -0.20 6.83
CA ALA A 106 -13.71 -1.26 7.83
C ALA A 106 -12.27 -1.80 8.05
N LEU A 107 -11.33 -1.54 7.13
CA LEU A 107 -9.90 -1.84 7.30
C LEU A 107 -9.20 -0.91 8.31
N LEU A 108 -9.84 0.21 8.64
CA LEU A 108 -9.34 1.14 9.66
C LEU A 108 -9.73 0.66 11.06
N THR A 109 -8.90 0.95 12.06
CA THR A 109 -9.30 0.72 13.46
C THR A 109 -10.38 1.72 13.87
N ALA A 110 -11.08 1.44 14.98
CA ALA A 110 -12.06 2.39 15.53
C ALA A 110 -11.40 3.72 15.93
N SER A 111 -10.19 3.66 16.49
CA SER A 111 -9.40 4.82 16.88
C SER A 111 -8.93 5.66 15.68
N GLU A 112 -8.45 5.01 14.62
CA GLU A 112 -8.09 5.67 13.36
C GLU A 112 -9.28 6.40 12.74
N ARG A 113 -10.45 5.73 12.68
CA ARG A 113 -11.69 6.36 12.18
C ARG A 113 -12.11 7.56 13.03
N SER A 114 -12.09 7.42 14.35
CA SER A 114 -12.45 8.51 15.26
C SER A 114 -11.54 9.72 15.10
N ARG A 115 -10.24 9.49 14.85
CA ARG A 115 -9.24 10.55 14.66
C ARG A 115 -9.40 11.26 13.33
N LEU A 116 -9.67 10.50 12.28
CA LEU A 116 -9.89 11.02 10.94
C LEU A 116 -11.20 11.81 10.82
N GLY A 117 -12.23 11.42 11.60
CA GLY A 117 -13.60 11.86 11.36
C GLY A 117 -14.14 11.41 10.00
N ASP A 118 -15.39 11.71 9.71
CA ASP A 118 -16.06 11.24 8.48
C ASP A 118 -15.34 11.73 7.22
N SER A 119 -14.92 13.00 7.19
CA SER A 119 -14.23 13.59 6.04
C SER A 119 -12.85 12.98 5.81
N GLY A 120 -12.10 12.68 6.88
CA GLY A 120 -10.80 12.01 6.78
C GLY A 120 -10.94 10.57 6.29
N VAL A 121 -11.93 9.82 6.79
CA VAL A 121 -12.22 8.46 6.34
C VAL A 121 -12.61 8.45 4.86
N GLN A 122 -13.48 9.37 4.42
CA GLN A 122 -13.85 9.51 3.02
C GLN A 122 -12.63 9.79 2.14
N ARG A 123 -11.72 10.65 2.59
CA ARG A 123 -10.48 10.96 1.87
C ARG A 123 -9.56 9.74 1.76
N VAL A 124 -9.35 8.99 2.84
CA VAL A 124 -8.56 7.75 2.83
C VAL A 124 -9.14 6.74 1.85
N CYS A 125 -10.46 6.53 1.87
CA CYS A 125 -11.11 5.60 0.96
C CYS A 125 -11.00 6.08 -0.50
N ALA A 126 -11.27 7.35 -0.77
CA ALA A 126 -11.18 7.91 -2.13
C ALA A 126 -9.78 7.77 -2.72
N HIS A 127 -8.73 8.02 -1.92
CA HIS A 127 -7.34 7.88 -2.32
C HIS A 127 -6.99 6.44 -2.73
N HIS A 128 -7.21 5.48 -1.83
CA HIS A 128 -6.78 4.10 -2.06
C HIS A 128 -7.65 3.37 -3.08
N LEU A 129 -8.95 3.68 -3.15
CA LEU A 129 -9.80 3.15 -4.22
C LEU A 129 -9.40 3.73 -5.58
N ALA A 130 -8.97 4.99 -5.67
CA ALA A 130 -8.41 5.54 -6.90
C ALA A 130 -7.11 4.81 -7.30
N CYS A 131 -6.23 4.49 -6.35
CA CYS A 131 -5.06 3.65 -6.61
C CYS A 131 -5.45 2.29 -7.23
N LEU A 132 -6.52 1.64 -6.77
CA LEU A 132 -6.99 0.37 -7.36
C LEU A 132 -7.45 0.53 -8.82
N THR A 133 -7.94 1.71 -9.22
CA THR A 133 -8.32 1.98 -10.61
C THR A 133 -7.13 2.15 -11.56
N LEU A 134 -5.90 2.24 -11.06
CA LEU A 134 -4.69 2.30 -11.90
C LEU A 134 -4.44 1.02 -12.70
N ALA A 135 -5.08 -0.11 -12.38
CA ALA A 135 -4.83 -1.42 -12.97
C ALA A 135 -5.14 -1.58 -14.48
N ALA A 136 -5.72 -0.56 -15.14
CA ALA A 136 -6.13 -0.64 -16.54
C ALA A 136 -5.58 0.51 -17.41
N PRO A 137 -4.27 0.82 -17.39
CA PRO A 137 -3.73 2.01 -18.03
C PRO A 137 -3.87 1.99 -19.56
N MET A 138 -3.87 0.80 -20.17
CA MET A 138 -3.92 0.61 -21.63
C MET A 138 -5.35 0.59 -22.21
N LEU A 139 -6.37 0.43 -21.36
CA LEU A 139 -7.77 0.27 -21.78
C LEU A 139 -8.56 1.59 -21.67
N ASP A 140 -8.17 2.47 -20.74
CA ASP A 140 -8.79 3.79 -20.54
C ASP A 140 -7.72 4.84 -20.11
N PRO A 141 -7.01 5.47 -21.07
CA PRO A 141 -6.00 6.49 -20.78
C PRO A 141 -6.57 7.71 -20.03
N ASP A 142 -7.81 8.11 -20.32
CA ASP A 142 -8.48 9.20 -19.62
C ASP A 142 -8.85 8.78 -18.19
N GLY A 143 -9.22 7.52 -17.99
CA GLY A 143 -9.44 6.90 -16.68
C GLY A 143 -8.18 6.91 -15.83
N LEU A 144 -7.04 6.57 -16.41
CA LEU A 144 -5.74 6.64 -15.73
C LEU A 144 -5.42 8.06 -15.28
N SER A 145 -5.63 9.05 -16.15
CA SER A 145 -5.38 10.46 -15.84
C SER A 145 -6.29 10.97 -14.71
N ARG A 146 -7.58 10.60 -14.74
CA ARG A 146 -8.53 10.91 -13.66
C ARG A 146 -8.17 10.23 -12.34
N ALA A 147 -7.66 8.99 -12.39
CA ALA A 147 -7.21 8.26 -11.22
C ALA A 147 -6.02 8.97 -10.56
N TRP A 148 -5.01 9.36 -11.35
CA TRP A 148 -3.87 10.13 -10.85
C TRP A 148 -4.27 11.46 -10.21
N GLN A 149 -5.09 12.26 -10.90
CA GLN A 149 -5.58 13.52 -10.34
C GLN A 149 -6.29 13.29 -8.99
N ARG A 150 -7.14 12.26 -8.91
CA ARG A 150 -7.83 11.94 -7.67
C ARG A 150 -6.86 11.52 -6.57
N ILE A 151 -5.83 10.72 -6.87
CA ILE A 151 -4.81 10.30 -5.89
C ILE A 151 -4.11 11.53 -5.31
N GLU A 152 -3.70 12.47 -6.16
CA GLU A 152 -3.05 13.72 -5.75
C GLU A 152 -3.96 14.56 -4.84
N ASP A 153 -5.20 14.81 -5.28
CA ASP A 153 -6.20 15.64 -4.58
C ASP A 153 -6.62 15.06 -3.22
N THR A 154 -6.50 13.74 -3.05
CA THR A 154 -7.00 13.02 -1.88
C THR A 154 -5.91 12.50 -0.96
N THR A 155 -4.68 12.99 -1.08
CA THR A 155 -3.57 12.59 -0.20
C THR A 155 -4.00 12.60 1.28
N PRO A 156 -4.05 11.44 1.96
CA PRO A 156 -4.56 11.36 3.32
C PRO A 156 -3.58 11.97 4.33
N PRO A 157 -4.07 12.47 5.48
CA PRO A 157 -3.20 12.80 6.60
C PRO A 157 -2.53 11.53 7.16
N LEU A 158 -1.56 11.69 8.06
CA LEU A 158 -1.10 10.57 8.88
C LEU A 158 -2.16 10.26 9.93
N PHE A 159 -2.53 8.99 10.09
CA PHE A 159 -3.63 8.61 10.98
C PHE A 159 -3.43 7.31 11.75
N LEU A 160 -2.45 6.48 11.37
CA LEU A 160 -2.23 5.19 12.01
C LEU A 160 -2.01 5.33 13.51
N ASP A 161 -2.57 4.40 14.27
CA ASP A 161 -2.46 4.40 15.74
C ASP A 161 -1.00 4.38 16.21
N GLU A 162 -0.13 3.62 15.55
CA GLU A 162 1.30 3.54 15.88
C GLU A 162 2.06 4.85 15.60
N LEU A 163 1.72 5.56 14.51
CA LEU A 163 2.33 6.85 14.20
C LEU A 163 2.00 7.89 15.28
N VAL A 164 0.78 7.86 15.79
CA VAL A 164 0.35 8.74 16.88
C VAL A 164 1.07 8.37 18.18
N ALA A 165 1.17 7.07 18.49
CA ALA A 165 1.84 6.60 19.70
C ALA A 165 3.32 7.01 19.77
N THR A 166 3.96 7.18 18.61
CA THR A 166 5.36 7.64 18.49
C THR A 166 5.49 9.17 18.37
N GLY A 167 4.39 9.93 18.40
CA GLY A 167 4.37 11.39 18.23
C GLY A 167 4.69 11.86 16.80
N ALA A 168 4.54 10.98 15.81
CA ALA A 168 4.91 11.20 14.42
C ALA A 168 3.73 11.67 13.53
N ALA A 169 2.50 11.68 14.06
CA ALA A 169 1.26 12.07 13.38
C ALA A 169 0.61 13.31 14.01
#